data_AF-W1I5E6-F1
#
_entry.id   AF-W1I5E6-F1
#
_cell.length_a   1.000
_cell.length_b   1.000
_cell.length_c   1.000
_cell.angle_alpha   90.00
_cell.angle_beta   90.00
_cell.angle_gamma   90.00
#
_symmetry.space_group_name_H-M   'P 1'
#
loop_
_entity.id
_entity.type
_entity.pdbx_description
1 polymer ?
#
loop_
_entity_poly.entity_id
_entity_poly.type
_entity_poly.pdbx_seq_one_letter_code
_entity_poly.pdbx_strand_id
1 'polypeptide(L)' 'MAKIDELKEELGILKFWLGIVVATLLALMSWIATSYKEADLFLLVSAIVCVFVSIVLLIIVNKKIKAKIKEIGKA' A
#
# COMPACT_ATOMS: atom_id res chain seq x y z
N MET A 1 -18.52 -0.22 21.63
CA MET A 1 -17.82 1.05 21.32
C MET A 1 -18.80 1.96 20.60
N ALA A 2 -18.71 3.28 20.76
CA ALA A 2 -19.52 4.16 19.93
C ALA A 2 -19.13 3.94 18.46
N LYS A 3 -20.09 4.06 17.53
CA LYS A 3 -19.87 3.79 16.10
C LYS A 3 -18.67 4.57 15.52
N ILE A 4 -18.38 5.74 16.09
CA ILE A 4 -17.24 6.58 15.73
C ILE A 4 -15.89 5.98 16.17
N ASP A 5 -15.83 5.32 17.34
CA ASP A 5 -14.60 4.69 17.83
C ASP A 5 -14.19 3.49 16.94
N GLU A 6 -15.16 2.67 16.52
CA GLU A 6 -14.92 1.55 15.61
C GLU A 6 -14.37 2.03 14.24
N LEU A 7 -14.97 3.09 13.68
CA LEU A 7 -14.51 3.68 12.42
C LEU A 7 -13.09 4.27 12.52
N LYS A 8 -12.73 4.84 13.67
CA LYS A 8 -11.39 5.38 13.92
C LYS A 8 -10.35 4.26 14.02
N GLU A 9 -10.69 3.14 14.66
CA GLU A 9 -9.82 1.97 14.75
C GLU A 9 -9.56 1.37 13.37
N GLU A 10 -10.62 1.16 12.56
CA GLU A 10 -10.48 0.71 11.17
C GLU A 10 -9.63 1.65 10.31
N LEU A 11 -9.79 2.97 10.50
CA LEU A 11 -8.97 3.97 9.81
C LEU A 11 -7.50 3.86 10.21
N GLY A 12 -7.21 3.59 11.48
CA GLY A 12 -5.87 3.33 11.99
C GLY A 12 -5.22 2.12 11.30
N ILE A 13 -5.96 1.02 11.22
CA ILE A 13 -5.53 -0.21 10.52
C ILE A 13 -5.24 0.07 9.05
N LEU A 14 -6.10 0.82 8.35
CA LEU A 14 -5.87 1.18 6.94
C LEU A 14 -4.62 2.04 6.74
N LYS A 15 -4.33 2.99 7.64
CA LYS A 15 -3.10 3.80 7.59
C LYS A 15 -1.86 2.96 7.83
N PHE A 16 -1.92 2.00 8.74
CA PHE A 16 -0.84 1.05 8.98
C PHE A 16 -0.54 0.22 7.72
N TRP A 17 -1.57 -0.33 7.07
CA TRP A 17 -1.42 -1.05 5.80
C TRP A 17 -0.89 -0.17 4.67
N LEU A 18 -1.29 1.11 4.60
CA LEU A 18 -0.71 2.04 3.63
C LEU A 18 0.81 2.17 3.83
N GLY A 19 1.26 2.29 5.07
CA GLY A 19 2.68 2.33 5.42
C GLY A 19 3.44 1.07 4.97
N ILE A 20 2.86 -0.11 5.20
CA ILE A 20 3.44 -1.38 4.73
C ILE A 20 3.59 -1.39 3.21
N VAL A 21 2.54 -1.02 2.46
CA VAL A 21 2.58 -1.01 0.99
C VAL A 21 3.67 -0.06 0.46
N VAL A 22 3.82 1.12 1.07
CA VAL A 22 4.89 2.07 0.72
C VAL A 22 6.27 1.48 1.03
N ALA A 23 6.46 0.86 2.18
CA ALA A 23 7.73 0.22 2.55
C ALA A 23 8.10 -0.92 1.57
N THR A 24 7.13 -1.76 1.19
CA THR A 24 7.33 -2.82 0.19
C THR A 24 7.72 -2.23 -1.17
N LEU A 25 7.07 -1.15 -1.61
CA LEU A 25 7.42 -0.46 -2.86
C LEU A 25 8.86 0.05 -2.85
N LEU A 26 9.28 0.69 -1.77
CA LEU A 26 10.65 1.18 -1.61
C LEU A 26 11.65 0.02 -1.63
N ALA A 27 11.36 -1.07 -0.91
CA ALA A 27 12.22 -2.25 -0.90
C ALA A 27 12.38 -2.88 -2.29
N LEU A 28 11.28 -3.02 -3.05
CA LEU A 28 11.32 -3.53 -4.42
C LEU A 28 12.12 -2.60 -5.34
N MET A 29 11.89 -1.28 -5.27
CA MET A 29 12.65 -0.32 -6.06
C MET A 29 14.14 -0.33 -5.71
N SER A 30 14.49 -0.41 -4.43
CA SER A 30 15.88 -0.54 -3.99
C SER A 30 16.53 -1.81 -4.53
N TRP A 31 15.83 -2.95 -4.46
CA TRP A 31 16.36 -4.21 -4.97
C TRP A 31 16.56 -4.19 -6.49
N ILE A 32 15.63 -3.60 -7.26
CA ILE A 32 15.78 -3.42 -8.70
C ILE A 32 16.98 -2.52 -8.99
N ALA A 33 17.11 -1.39 -8.29
CA ALA A 33 18.19 -0.43 -8.52
C ALA A 33 19.59 -1.00 -8.24
N THR A 34 19.73 -1.95 -7.31
CA THR A 34 21.00 -2.59 -7.00
C THR A 34 21.28 -3.82 -7.83
N SER A 35 20.24 -4.55 -8.25
CA SER A 35 20.40 -5.90 -8.82
C SER A 35 20.14 -5.98 -10.33
N TYR A 36 19.72 -4.90 -10.99
CA TYR A 36 19.29 -4.93 -12.41
C TYR A 36 20.33 -5.43 -13.42
N LYS A 37 21.63 -5.31 -13.12
CA LYS A 37 22.70 -5.73 -14.04
C LYS A 37 22.99 -7.23 -13.98
N GLU A 38 22.72 -7.84 -12.84
CA GLU A 38 23.09 -9.24 -12.54
C GLU A 38 21.86 -10.15 -12.46
N ALA A 39 20.67 -9.57 -12.31
CA ALA A 39 19.42 -10.31 -12.21
C ALA A 39 18.99 -10.92 -13.54
N ASP A 40 18.44 -12.13 -13.46
CA ASP A 40 17.79 -12.79 -14.58
C ASP A 40 16.58 -11.97 -15.08
N LEU A 41 16.36 -12.01 -16.40
CA LEU A 41 15.31 -11.23 -17.07
C LEU A 41 13.91 -11.58 -16.55
N PHE A 42 13.66 -12.86 -16.21
CA PHE A 42 12.40 -13.28 -15.59
C PHE A 42 12.21 -12.67 -14.19
N LEU A 43 13.28 -12.61 -13.40
CA LEU A 43 13.26 -12.05 -12.05
C LEU A 43 12.98 -10.54 -12.11
N LEU A 44 13.61 -9.83 -13.05
CA LEU A 44 13.41 -8.40 -13.26
C LEU A 44 11.96 -8.08 -13.68
N VAL A 45 11.41 -8.84 -14.62
CA VAL A 45 10.01 -8.69 -15.06
C VAL A 45 9.04 -8.95 -13.91
N SER A 46 9.29 -10.00 -13.11
CA SER A 46 8.44 -10.31 -11.94
C SER A 46 8.47 -9.19 -10.90
N ALA A 47 9.64 -8.59 -10.64
CA ALA A 47 9.79 -7.47 -9.73
C ALA A 47 9.02 -6.23 -10.21
N ILE A 48 9.09 -5.93 -11.52
CA ILE A 48 8.32 -4.84 -12.14
C ILE A 48 6.81 -5.09 -11.98
N VAL A 49 6.33 -6.31 -12.23
CA VAL A 49 4.92 -6.68 -12.01
C VAL A 49 4.52 -6.47 -10.54
N CYS A 50 5.36 -6.88 -9.59
CA CYS A 50 5.11 -6.64 -8.16
C CYS A 50 5.04 -5.15 -7.80
N VAL A 51 5.84 -4.30 -8.45
CA VAL A 51 5.73 -2.84 -8.30
C VAL A 51 4.37 -2.34 -8.79
N PHE A 52 3.91 -2.77 -9.97
CA PHE A 52 2.58 -2.41 -10.48
C PHE A 52 1.45 -2.86 -9.54
N VAL A 53 1.50 -4.09 -9.03
CA VAL A 53 0.52 -4.61 -8.06
C VAL A 53 0.52 -3.75 -6.79
N SER A 54 1.70 -3.38 -6.29
CA SER A 54 1.82 -2.55 -5.09
C SER A 54 1.27 -1.14 -5.29
N ILE A 55 1.42 -0.55 -6.48
CA ILE A 55 0.80 0.74 -6.84
C ILE A 55 -0.73 0.62 -6.83
N VAL A 56 -1.29 -0.46 -7.40
CA VAL A 56 -2.74 -0.70 -7.37
C VAL A 56 -3.25 -0.83 -5.93
N LEU A 57 -2.55 -1.59 -5.09
CA LEU A 57 -2.88 -1.72 -3.66
C LEU A 57 -2.85 -0.37 -2.94
N LEU A 58 -1.84 0.47 -3.22
CA LEU A 58 -1.74 1.81 -2.65
C LEU A 58 -2.96 2.66 -2.99
N ILE A 59 -3.40 2.65 -4.25
CA ILE A 59 -4.60 3.37 -4.70
C ILE A 59 -5.85 2.85 -3.98
N ILE A 60 -6.01 1.52 -3.86
CA ILE A 60 -7.17 0.90 -3.19
C ILE A 60 -7.22 1.29 -1.71
N VAL A 61 -6.09 1.17 -1.00
CA VAL A 61 -6.01 1.53 0.42
C VAL A 61 -6.30 3.01 0.62
N ASN A 62 -5.73 3.88 -0.22
CA ASN A 62 -5.98 5.32 -0.15
C ASN A 62 -7.47 5.65 -0.40
N LYS A 63 -8.11 5.00 -1.39
CA LYS A 63 -9.56 5.17 -1.62
C LYS A 63 -10.38 4.72 -0.40
N LYS A 64 -10.04 3.60 0.24
CA LYS A 64 -10.69 3.12 1.47
C LYS A 64 -10.51 4.11 2.63
N ILE A 65 -9.32 4.66 2.82
CA ILE A 65 -9.03 5.69 3.82
C ILE A 65 -9.93 6.91 3.61
N LYS A 66 -9.99 7.44 2.37
CA LYS A 66 -10.86 8.59 2.05
C LYS A 66 -12.33 8.30 2.29
N ALA A 67 -12.80 7.10 1.95
CA ALA A 67 -14.18 6.68 2.20
C ALA A 67 -14.48 6.67 3.72
N LYS A 68 -13.62 6.02 4.52
CA LYS A 68 -13.77 5.97 5.98
C LYS A 68 -13.76 7.35 6.63
N ILE A 69 -12.86 8.25 6.20
CA ILE A 69 -12.84 9.64 6.70
C ILE A 69 -14.17 10.36 6.40
N LYS A 70 -14.74 10.16 5.21
CA LYS A 70 -16.03 10.74 4.84
C LYS A 70 -17.19 10.16 5.65
N GLU A 71 -17.13 8.88 6.02
CA GLU A 71 -18.12 8.25 6.90
C GLU A 71 -18.05 8.80 8.32
N ILE A 72 -16.84 8.94 8.88
CA ILE A 72 -16.63 9.56 10.20
C ILE A 72 -17.14 11.00 10.22
N GLY A 73 -16.88 11.80 9.18
CA GLY A 73 -17.34 13.19 9.10
C GLY A 73 -18.86 13.35 8.91
N LYS A 74 -19.60 12.27 8.68
CA LYS A 74 -21.07 12.24 8.55
C LYS A 74 -21.77 11.64 9.77
N ALA A 75 -21.04 10.94 10.64
CA ALA A 75 -21.52 10.31 11.86
C ALA A 75 -21.42 11.26 13.06
#